data_AF-A0A4R5NS68-F1
#
_entry.id   AF-A0A4R5NS68-F1
#
_cell.length_a   1.000
_cell.length_b   1.000
_cell.length_c   1.000
_cell.angle_alpha   90.00
_cell.angle_beta   90.00
_cell.angle_gamma   90.00
#
_symmetry.space_group_name_H-M   'P 1'
#
loop_
_entity.id
_entity.type
_entity.pdbx_description
1 polymer ?
#
loop_
_entity_poly.entity_id
_entity_poly.type
_entity_poly.pdbx_seq_one_letter_code
_entity_poly.pdbx_strand_id
1 'polypeptide(L)'
;MAFEVVSLGKLLESYPEDSIRQQLSSFLPINDDVAHFIHDTAIQFEKIGLSRTTLVYTSIKGQLVIAGYFSISSKPLSISKKNWHHLSKSVQKKVNAHWLQNCSRQL
;
A
#
# COMPACT_ATOMS: atom_id res chain seq x y z
N MET A 1 -11.43 -13.78 18.51
CA MET A 1 -11.69 -13.14 17.21
C MET A 1 -10.50 -13.41 16.31
N ALA A 2 -10.70 -14.12 15.21
CA ALA A 2 -9.65 -14.36 14.24
C ALA A 2 -9.74 -13.28 13.14
N PHE A 3 -8.59 -12.77 12.72
CA PHE A 3 -8.48 -11.88 11.57
C PHE A 3 -7.79 -12.66 10.46
N GLU A 4 -8.38 -12.63 9.27
CA GLU A 4 -7.79 -13.23 8.08
C GLU A 4 -7.22 -12.12 7.22
N VAL A 5 -5.96 -12.27 6.83
CA VAL A 5 -5.21 -11.26 6.08
C VAL A 5 -4.95 -11.82 4.69
N VAL A 6 -5.53 -11.19 3.68
CA VAL A 6 -5.48 -11.68 2.30
C VAL A 6 -4.98 -10.57 1.37
N SER A 7 -4.01 -10.90 0.53
CA SER A 7 -3.49 -9.96 -0.47
C SER A 7 -4.47 -9.84 -1.63
N LEU A 8 -4.70 -8.60 -2.10
CA LEU A 8 -5.53 -8.31 -3.26
C LEU A 8 -5.01 -9.00 -4.53
N GLY A 9 -3.68 -9.11 -4.68
CA GLY A 9 -3.06 -9.83 -5.80
C GLY A 9 -3.52 -11.29 -5.89
N LYS A 10 -3.56 -12.00 -4.76
CA LYS A 10 -4.04 -13.40 -4.71
C LYS A 10 -5.53 -13.52 -5.04
N LEU A 11 -6.33 -12.53 -4.65
CA LEU A 11 -7.75 -12.50 -4.98
C LEU A 11 -7.96 -12.32 -6.48
N LEU A 12 -7.21 -11.40 -7.11
CA LEU A 12 -7.27 -11.15 -8.55
C LEU A 12 -6.81 -12.35 -9.39
N GLU A 13 -5.96 -13.22 -8.85
CA GLU A 13 -5.57 -14.49 -9.49
C GLU A 13 -6.67 -15.57 -9.38
N SER A 14 -7.47 -15.54 -8.30
CA SER A 14 -8.43 -16.60 -7.98
C SER A 14 -9.86 -16.30 -8.42
N TYR A 15 -10.23 -15.01 -8.54
CA TYR A 15 -11.59 -14.56 -8.80
C TYR A 15 -11.61 -13.49 -9.90
N PRO A 16 -12.74 -13.37 -10.65
CA PRO A 16 -12.91 -12.30 -11.61
C PRO A 16 -12.94 -10.92 -10.93
N GLU A 17 -12.39 -9.93 -11.63
CA GLU A 17 -12.24 -8.56 -11.14
C GLU A 17 -13.57 -7.91 -10.75
N ASP A 18 -14.65 -8.17 -11.49
CA ASP A 18 -15.96 -7.58 -11.22
C ASP A 18 -16.53 -8.02 -9.86
N SER A 19 -16.35 -9.29 -9.50
CA SER A 19 -16.74 -9.81 -8.17
C SER A 19 -15.95 -9.16 -7.06
N ILE A 20 -14.64 -8.96 -7.27
CA ILE A 20 -13.77 -8.30 -6.29
C ILE A 20 -14.16 -6.83 -6.14
N ARG A 21 -14.43 -6.13 -7.24
CA ARG A 21 -14.92 -4.74 -7.22
C ARG A 21 -16.19 -4.59 -6.40
N GLN A 22 -17.18 -5.44 -6.64
CA GLN A 22 -18.43 -5.41 -5.88
C GLN A 22 -18.20 -5.61 -4.37
N GLN A 23 -17.25 -6.48 -4.02
CA GLN A 23 -16.89 -6.76 -2.64
C GLN A 23 -16.10 -5.61 -1.99
N LEU A 24 -15.27 -4.89 -2.75
CA LEU A 24 -14.57 -3.68 -2.30
C LEU A 24 -15.51 -2.48 -2.15
N SER A 25 -16.48 -2.32 -3.07
CA SER A 25 -17.51 -1.27 -3.00
C SER A 25 -18.42 -1.39 -1.78
N SER A 26 -18.52 -2.59 -1.20
CA SER A 26 -19.27 -2.81 0.05
C SER A 26 -18.57 -2.23 1.29
N PHE A 27 -17.27 -1.91 1.19
CA PHE A 27 -16.52 -1.30 2.28
C PHE A 27 -16.63 0.23 2.22
N LEU A 28 -17.11 0.82 3.31
CA LEU A 28 -17.33 2.27 3.45
C LEU A 28 -16.43 2.84 4.55
N PRO A 29 -15.25 3.38 4.21
CA PRO A 29 -14.41 4.08 5.17
C PRO A 29 -14.96 5.50 5.46
N ILE A 30 -14.54 6.06 6.59
CA ILE A 30 -14.96 7.40 7.06
C ILE A 30 -14.42 8.53 6.16
N ASN A 31 -13.28 8.30 5.50
CA ASN A 31 -12.61 9.29 4.67
C ASN A 31 -12.86 8.99 3.19
N ASP A 32 -13.35 9.99 2.46
CA ASP A 32 -13.67 9.90 1.03
C ASP A 32 -12.46 9.57 0.16
N ASP A 33 -11.27 10.11 0.47
CA ASP A 33 -10.03 9.78 -0.27
C ASP A 33 -9.68 8.29 -0.12
N VAL A 34 -9.93 7.74 1.07
CA VAL A 34 -9.70 6.32 1.39
C VAL A 34 -10.75 5.46 0.67
N ALA A 35 -12.01 5.91 0.61
CA ALA A 35 -13.07 5.23 -0.13
C ALA A 35 -12.75 5.17 -1.63
N HIS A 36 -12.39 6.31 -2.22
CA HIS A 36 -12.03 6.41 -3.62
C HIS A 36 -10.80 5.54 -3.96
N PHE A 37 -9.80 5.50 -3.07
CA PHE A 37 -8.64 4.64 -3.26
C PHE A 37 -9.03 3.16 -3.37
N ILE A 38 -9.82 2.65 -2.43
CA ILE A 38 -10.15 1.22 -2.39
C ILE A 38 -11.15 0.81 -3.48
N HIS A 39 -12.04 1.70 -3.90
CA HIS A 39 -13.05 1.43 -4.94
C HIS A 39 -12.46 1.48 -6.35
N ASP A 40 -11.69 2.53 -6.66
CA ASP A 40 -11.29 2.82 -8.05
C ASP A 40 -9.80 2.55 -8.32
N THR A 41 -8.94 2.81 -7.34
CA THR A 41 -7.48 2.90 -7.58
C THR A 41 -6.72 1.62 -7.19
N ALA A 42 -7.16 0.94 -6.13
CA ALA A 42 -6.41 -0.14 -5.49
C ALA A 42 -6.11 -1.31 -6.45
N ILE A 43 -7.09 -1.72 -7.26
CA ILE A 43 -6.92 -2.79 -8.25
C ILE A 43 -5.91 -2.40 -9.32
N GLN A 44 -6.00 -1.16 -9.82
CA GLN A 44 -5.08 -0.69 -10.85
C GLN A 44 -3.65 -0.65 -10.32
N PHE A 45 -3.44 -0.14 -9.10
CA PHE A 45 -2.12 -0.06 -8.50
C PHE A 45 -1.51 -1.44 -8.19
N GLU A 46 -2.34 -2.42 -7.84
CA GLU A 46 -1.92 -3.81 -7.66
C GLU A 46 -1.43 -4.42 -8.98
N LYS A 47 -2.19 -4.21 -10.07
CA LYS A 47 -1.87 -4.72 -11.42
C LYS A 47 -0.56 -4.18 -11.98
N ILE A 48 -0.33 -2.87 -11.84
CA ILE A 48 0.90 -2.22 -12.32
C ILE A 48 2.06 -2.29 -11.30
N GLY A 49 1.84 -2.89 -10.14
CA GLY A 49 2.84 -3.04 -9.09
C GLY A 49 3.26 -1.73 -8.41
N LEU A 50 2.44 -0.67 -8.47
CA LEU A 50 2.71 0.59 -7.77
C LEU A 50 2.53 0.46 -6.26
N SER A 51 1.58 -0.37 -5.82
CA SER A 51 1.36 -0.67 -4.41
C SER A 51 0.77 -2.06 -4.23
N ARG A 52 1.09 -2.70 -3.11
CA ARG A 52 0.50 -3.96 -2.67
C ARG A 52 -0.56 -3.69 -1.62
N THR A 53 -1.79 -4.03 -1.95
CA THR A 53 -2.96 -3.85 -1.09
C THR A 53 -3.31 -5.17 -0.42
N THR A 54 -3.51 -5.13 0.89
CA THR A 54 -3.90 -6.29 1.70
C THR A 54 -5.18 -5.97 2.44
N LEU A 55 -6.15 -6.86 2.32
CA LEU A 55 -7.45 -6.78 2.96
C LEU A 55 -7.43 -7.59 4.26
N VAL A 56 -8.05 -7.03 5.30
CA VAL A 56 -8.23 -7.67 6.60
C VAL A 56 -9.69 -8.02 6.75
N TYR A 57 -9.98 -9.31 6.79
CA TYR A 57 -11.31 -9.83 7.02
C TYR A 57 -11.52 -10.24 8.46
N THR A 58 -12.76 -10.12 8.91
CA THR A 58 -13.20 -10.62 10.20
C THR A 58 -14.57 -11.28 10.07
N SER A 59 -14.87 -12.24 10.93
CA SER A 59 -16.17 -12.89 10.95
C SER A 59 -17.07 -12.20 11.98
N ILE A 60 -18.14 -11.55 11.51
CA ILE A 60 -19.18 -10.96 12.36
C ILE A 60 -20.46 -11.76 12.14
N LYS A 61 -20.97 -12.39 13.20
CA LYS A 61 -22.21 -13.20 13.16
C LYS A 61 -22.21 -14.27 12.05
N GLY A 62 -21.05 -14.86 11.75
CA GLY A 62 -20.88 -15.89 10.73
C GLY A 62 -20.72 -15.37 9.30
N GLN A 63 -20.73 -14.05 9.09
CA GLN A 63 -20.44 -13.43 7.79
C GLN A 63 -19.02 -12.87 7.76
N LEU A 64 -18.29 -13.16 6.68
CA LEU A 64 -16.97 -12.61 6.45
C LEU A 64 -17.12 -11.17 5.92
N VAL A 65 -16.61 -10.21 6.68
CA VAL A 65 -16.68 -8.79 6.33
C VAL A 65 -15.28 -8.18 6.34
N ILE A 66 -15.05 -7.17 5.51
CA ILE A 66 -13.80 -6.41 5.56
C ILE A 66 -13.80 -5.55 6.82
N ALA A 67 -12.84 -5.81 7.71
CA ALA A 67 -12.56 -4.96 8.86
C ALA A 67 -11.72 -3.73 8.49
N GLY A 68 -10.86 -3.87 7.49
CA GLY A 68 -10.03 -2.78 6.97
C GLY A 68 -9.07 -3.26 5.90
N TYR A 69 -8.22 -2.36 5.43
CA TYR A 69 -7.16 -2.67 4.48
C TYR A 69 -5.93 -1.81 4.76
N PHE A 70 -4.79 -2.23 4.24
CA PHE A 70 -3.59 -1.42 4.16
C PHE A 70 -2.92 -1.60 2.82
N SER A 71 -2.29 -0.53 2.31
CA SER A 71 -1.57 -0.55 1.05
C SER A 71 -0.14 -0.07 1.25
N ILE A 72 0.81 -0.85 0.76
CA ILE A 72 2.25 -0.59 0.89
C ILE A 72 2.83 -0.38 -0.50
N SER A 73 3.41 0.80 -0.74
CA SER A 73 4.08 1.14 -2.00
C SER A 73 5.59 1.20 -1.83
N SER A 74 6.34 0.54 -2.71
CA SER A 74 7.81 0.60 -2.74
C SER A 74 8.29 1.82 -3.54
N LYS A 75 7.99 3.03 -3.07
CA LYS A 75 8.50 4.26 -3.68
C LYS A 75 9.80 4.70 -3.01
N PRO A 76 10.94 4.73 -3.74
CA PRO A 76 12.18 5.24 -3.17
C PRO A 76 12.05 6.75 -2.92
N LEU A 77 12.55 7.20 -1.78
CA LEU A 77 12.65 8.62 -1.48
C LEU A 77 13.78 9.22 -2.32
N SER A 78 13.45 9.90 -3.42
CA SER A 78 14.43 10.59 -4.26
C SER A 78 14.51 12.07 -3.90
N ILE A 79 15.73 12.57 -3.72
CA ILE A 79 15.99 13.99 -3.46
C ILE A 79 16.57 14.61 -4.73
N SER A 80 15.93 15.67 -5.25
CA SER A 80 16.44 16.38 -6.41
C SER A 80 17.76 17.09 -6.07
N LYS A 81 18.67 17.25 -7.04
CA LYS A 81 19.96 17.95 -6.82
C LYS A 81 19.76 19.36 -6.28
N LYS A 82 18.75 20.09 -6.78
CA LYS A 82 18.40 21.44 -6.31
C LYS A 82 18.05 21.44 -4.82
N ASN A 83 17.17 20.52 -4.41
CA ASN A 83 16.76 20.40 -3.01
C ASN A 83 17.92 19.93 -2.13
N TRP A 84 18.78 19.04 -2.64
CA TRP A 84 19.98 18.58 -1.93
C TRP A 84 20.90 19.74 -1.52
N HIS A 85 21.19 20.66 -2.44
CA HIS A 85 22.04 21.82 -2.16
C HIS A 85 21.40 22.83 -1.19
N HIS A 86 20.08 22.87 -1.09
CA HIS A 86 19.35 23.70 -0.13
C HIS A 86 19.29 23.08 1.29
N LEU A 87 19.63 21.80 1.45
CA LEU A 87 19.71 21.17 2.77
C LEU A 87 20.95 21.65 3.53
N SER A 88 20.85 21.73 4.86
CA SER A 88 22.00 22.05 5.70
C SER A 88 23.05 20.94 5.67
N LYS A 89 24.32 21.31 5.85
CA LYS A 89 25.45 20.36 5.84
C LYS A 89 25.32 19.25 6.88
N SER A 90 24.67 19.52 8.02
CA SER A 90 24.42 18.52 9.06
C SER A 90 23.37 17.48 8.63
N VAL A 91 22.32 17.89 7.92
CA VAL A 91 21.31 16.99 7.33
C VAL A 91 21.93 16.18 6.18
N GLN A 92 22.65 16.83 5.27
CA GLN A 92 23.34 16.13 4.18
C GLN A 92 24.28 15.04 4.70
N LYS A 93 25.03 15.30 5.78
CA LYS A 93 25.95 14.33 6.39
C LYS A 93 25.20 13.12 6.97
N LYS A 94 24.08 13.33 7.67
CA LYS A 94 23.25 12.24 8.22
C LYS A 94 22.61 11.40 7.12
N VAL A 95 22.09 12.06 6.08
CA VAL A 95 21.50 11.40 4.93
C VAL A 95 22.60 10.57 4.24
N ASN A 96 23.74 11.15 3.88
CA ASN A 96 24.81 10.41 3.21
C ASN A 96 25.35 9.21 4.02
N ALA A 97 25.46 9.35 5.36
CA ALA A 97 25.87 8.26 6.23
C ALA A 97 24.89 7.08 6.21
N HIS A 98 23.59 7.34 6.17
CA HIS A 98 22.55 6.30 6.08
C HIS A 98 22.48 5.67 4.68
N TRP A 99 22.71 6.45 3.63
CA TRP A 99 22.66 5.97 2.24
C TRP A 99 23.82 5.03 1.90
N LEU A 100 25.04 5.31 2.39
CA LEU A 100 26.19 4.43 2.22
C LEU A 100 25.99 3.05 2.87
N GLN A 101 25.31 2.99 4.03
CA GLN A 101 25.03 1.73 4.74
C GLN A 101 24.02 0.86 4.00
N ASN A 102 23.01 1.46 3.35
CA ASN A 102 22.00 0.71 2.59
C ASN A 102 22.52 0.27 1.21
N CYS A 103 23.44 1.01 0.60
CA CYS A 103 24.05 0.62 -0.68
C CYS A 103 24.86 -0.69 -0.56
N SER A 104 25.49 -0.94 0.60
CA SER A 104 26.25 -2.17 0.88
C SER A 104 25.40 -3.41 1.15
N ARG A 105 24.08 -3.27 1.35
CA ARG A 105 23.15 -4.39 1.58
C ARG A 105 22.43 -4.88 0.32
N GLN A 106 22.64 -4.21 -0.81
CA GLN A 106 22.02 -4.54 -2.10
C GLN A 106 22.98 -5.20 -3.10
N LEU A 107 24.21 -5.51 -2.67
CA LEU A 107 25.20 -6.34 -3.38
C LEU A 107 25.44 -7.62 -2.58
#